data_AF-A0A497HK11-F1
#
_entry.id   AF-A0A497HK11-F1
#
_cell.length_a   1.000
_cell.length_b   1.000
_cell.length_c   1.000
_cell.angle_alpha   90.00
_cell.angle_beta   90.00
_cell.angle_gamma   90.00
#
_symmetry.space_group_name_H-M   'P 1'
#
loop_
_entity.id
_entity.type
_entity.pdbx_description
1 polymer ?
#
loop_
_entity_poly.entity_id
_entity_poly.type
_entity_poly.pdbx_seq_one_letter_code
_entity_poly.pdbx_strand_id
1 'polypeptide(L)'
;MWYILLTIYAGLIYLVACNIITRTGIDPILKSYAILPMMRLSVLMLVLYIAKIEEVDIFYSRKVRRWELGRNPIEGGILLGIFHISLYVIIGLLFGFGKNPYVITPVSLVLGLSVLVTNLLGIEAFRTYMVRRVVSEKTFTLCIVTVAILAVILREGLEILSIDFNDPLITMKFIGEDLIPSITMSLLATYMAFIGGMFSSFSYVVVVEGFEWFSPLLPDPNWMILSFIKTIAPVVAFMVLQSETVITLSHRTRRKMKARHGGKSPYGWIASSIACLVIVLFSFGYFGVHPLVICSGSMEPTLEVGDVVIIAPVKVDEIKVGDIVEYRSTNMSIVHRVHNIRKVGSHGYQVEFITKGDANDIPDPDPVHPDQIVGKVILVIPKIGWISLFTEKLYRGIMGTSA
;
A
#
# COMPACT_ATOMS: atom_id res chain seq x y z
N MET A 1 22.61 -5.93 -27.05
CA MET A 1 21.91 -4.65 -26.82
C MET A 1 20.61 -4.56 -27.61
N TRP A 2 20.63 -4.86 -28.93
CA TRP A 2 19.42 -4.86 -29.78
C TRP A 2 18.26 -5.73 -29.27
N TYR A 3 18.53 -6.93 -28.76
CA TYR A 3 17.47 -7.81 -28.23
C TYR A 3 16.79 -7.26 -26.96
N ILE A 4 17.48 -6.47 -26.14
CA ILE A 4 16.88 -5.79 -24.97
C ILE A 4 15.90 -4.72 -25.46
N LEU A 5 16.32 -3.89 -26.41
CA LEU A 5 15.46 -2.88 -27.03
C LEU A 5 14.26 -3.52 -27.72
N LEU A 6 14.47 -4.63 -28.42
CA LEU A 6 13.40 -5.40 -29.06
C LEU A 6 12.38 -5.92 -28.04
N THR A 7 12.85 -6.42 -26.89
CA THR A 7 11.97 -6.95 -25.84
C THR A 7 11.16 -5.83 -25.18
N ILE A 8 11.79 -4.68 -24.90
CA ILE A 8 11.10 -3.49 -24.37
C ILE A 8 10.09 -2.96 -25.40
N TYR A 9 10.49 -2.88 -26.66
CA TYR A 9 9.64 -2.42 -27.76
C TYR A 9 8.43 -3.33 -27.96
N ALA A 10 8.61 -4.65 -27.90
CA ALA A 10 7.51 -5.59 -27.94
C ALA A 10 6.56 -5.44 -26.74
N GLY A 11 7.09 -5.17 -25.55
CA GLY A 11 6.29 -4.84 -24.36
C GLY A 11 5.46 -3.56 -24.54
N LEU A 12 6.02 -2.52 -25.15
CA LEU A 12 5.31 -1.29 -25.48
C LEU A 12 4.22 -1.51 -26.54
N ILE A 13 4.52 -2.28 -27.59
CA ILE A 13 3.52 -2.66 -28.60
C ILE A 13 2.37 -3.42 -27.94
N TYR A 14 2.67 -4.35 -27.03
CA TYR A 14 1.66 -5.09 -26.28
C TYR A 14 0.73 -4.13 -25.50
N LEU A 15 1.29 -3.15 -24.79
CA LEU A 15 0.49 -2.16 -24.06
C LEU A 15 -0.40 -1.33 -24.98
N VAL A 16 0.12 -0.88 -26.12
CA VAL A 16 -0.66 -0.12 -27.12
C VAL A 16 -1.77 -1.00 -27.70
N ALA A 17 -1.46 -2.24 -28.10
CA ALA A 17 -2.43 -3.17 -28.65
C ALA A 17 -3.55 -3.49 -27.64
N CYS A 18 -3.19 -3.70 -26.37
CA CYS A 18 -4.17 -3.92 -25.32
C CYS A 18 -5.03 -2.67 -25.06
N ASN A 19 -4.47 -1.45 -25.11
CA ASN A 19 -5.24 -0.21 -24.95
C ASN A 19 -6.20 0.03 -26.12
N ILE A 20 -5.80 -0.34 -27.34
CA ILE A 20 -6.70 -0.28 -28.51
C ILE A 20 -7.86 -1.26 -28.29
N ILE A 21 -7.55 -2.51 -27.95
CA ILE A 21 -8.55 -3.55 -27.71
C ILE A 21 -9.47 -3.16 -26.55
N THR A 22 -8.96 -2.48 -25.52
CA THR A 22 -9.82 -2.07 -24.41
C THR A 22 -10.86 -1.03 -24.79
N ARG A 23 -10.58 -0.19 -25.80
CA ARG A 23 -11.48 0.84 -26.34
C ARG A 23 -12.37 0.36 -27.48
N THR A 24 -12.16 -0.85 -27.99
CA THR A 24 -13.06 -1.44 -29.00
C THR A 24 -14.35 -1.96 -28.38
N GLY A 25 -15.45 -1.92 -29.15
CA GLY A 25 -16.76 -2.47 -28.74
C GLY A 25 -16.84 -4.00 -28.76
N ILE A 26 -15.73 -4.70 -28.50
CA ILE A 26 -15.69 -6.17 -28.42
C ILE A 26 -16.42 -6.61 -27.15
N ASP A 27 -17.11 -7.75 -27.24
CA ASP A 27 -17.76 -8.39 -26.10
C ASP A 27 -16.82 -8.51 -24.88
N PRO A 28 -17.24 -8.04 -23.68
CA PRO A 28 -16.39 -8.03 -22.48
C PRO A 28 -15.89 -9.41 -22.04
N ILE A 29 -16.68 -10.47 -22.26
CA ILE A 29 -16.32 -11.85 -21.89
C ILE A 29 -15.25 -12.34 -22.85
N LEU A 30 -15.46 -12.19 -24.16
CA LEU A 30 -14.48 -12.58 -25.18
C LEU A 30 -13.16 -11.83 -24.99
N LYS A 31 -13.22 -10.53 -24.68
CA LYS A 31 -12.05 -9.70 -24.40
C LYS A 31 -11.25 -10.21 -23.20
N SER A 32 -11.91 -10.44 -22.07
CA SER A 32 -11.26 -10.76 -20.79
C SER A 32 -10.73 -12.18 -20.72
N TYR A 33 -11.45 -13.14 -21.31
CA TYR A 33 -11.17 -14.56 -21.16
C TYR A 33 -10.51 -15.22 -22.38
N ALA A 34 -10.47 -14.56 -23.55
CA ALA A 34 -9.82 -15.09 -24.74
C ALA A 34 -8.73 -14.15 -25.28
N ILE A 35 -9.10 -12.93 -25.68
CA ILE A 35 -8.19 -12.03 -26.41
C ILE A 35 -6.99 -11.63 -25.54
N LEU A 36 -7.24 -11.12 -24.33
CA LEU A 36 -6.17 -10.69 -23.43
C LEU A 36 -5.23 -11.84 -23.03
N PRO A 37 -5.73 -13.03 -22.63
CA PRO A 37 -4.89 -14.21 -22.40
C PRO A 37 -4.05 -14.62 -23.62
N MET A 38 -4.62 -14.62 -24.83
CA MET A 38 -3.89 -14.97 -26.05
C MET A 38 -2.75 -13.99 -26.35
N MET A 39 -2.97 -12.69 -26.14
CA MET A 39 -1.92 -11.68 -26.27
C MET A 39 -0.82 -11.85 -25.23
N ARG A 40 -1.18 -12.17 -23.98
CA ARG A 40 -0.19 -12.43 -22.93
C ARG A 40 0.64 -13.68 -23.23
N LEU A 41 0.02 -14.70 -23.80
CA LEU A 41 0.70 -15.91 -24.25
C LEU A 41 1.64 -15.64 -25.43
N SER A 42 1.29 -14.71 -26.34
CA SER A 42 2.19 -14.32 -27.43
C SER A 42 3.43 -13.58 -26.91
N VAL A 43 3.31 -12.75 -25.87
CA VAL A 43 4.45 -12.13 -25.17
C VAL A 43 5.35 -13.19 -24.55
N LEU A 44 4.77 -14.18 -23.85
CA LEU A 44 5.52 -15.32 -23.30
C LEU A 44 6.30 -16.05 -24.40
N MET A 45 5.62 -16.41 -25.50
CA MET A 45 6.24 -17.11 -26.63
C MET A 45 7.38 -16.31 -27.26
N LEU A 46 7.20 -14.99 -27.40
CA LEU A 46 8.24 -14.10 -27.90
C LEU A 46 9.46 -14.06 -26.98
N VAL A 47 9.24 -13.93 -25.66
CA VAL A 47 10.34 -13.91 -24.68
C VAL A 47 11.10 -15.24 -24.69
N LEU A 48 10.38 -16.37 -24.73
CA LEU A 48 10.98 -17.71 -24.84
C LEU A 48 11.79 -17.87 -26.13
N TYR A 49 11.27 -17.37 -27.25
CA TYR A 49 11.95 -17.40 -28.53
C TYR A 49 13.25 -16.57 -28.51
N ILE A 50 13.19 -15.34 -27.99
CA ILE A 50 14.37 -14.48 -27.85
C ILE A 50 15.39 -15.12 -26.90
N ALA A 51 14.94 -15.62 -25.73
CA ALA A 51 15.81 -16.30 -24.77
C ALA A 51 16.52 -17.51 -25.39
N LYS A 52 15.82 -18.28 -26.24
CA LYS A 52 16.40 -19.40 -26.97
C LYS A 52 17.46 -18.97 -27.99
N ILE A 53 17.19 -17.94 -28.79
CA ILE A 53 18.17 -17.38 -29.75
C ILE A 53 19.42 -16.90 -29.04
N GLU A 54 19.22 -16.27 -27.89
CA GLU A 54 20.28 -15.66 -27.11
C GLU A 54 21.01 -16.63 -26.16
N GLU A 55 20.61 -17.90 -26.15
CA GLU A 55 21.10 -18.95 -25.24
C GLU A 55 21.02 -18.55 -23.76
N VAL A 56 19.97 -17.80 -23.41
CA VAL A 56 19.70 -17.34 -22.05
C VAL A 56 18.79 -18.35 -21.36
N ASP A 57 19.35 -19.08 -20.41
CA ASP A 57 18.54 -19.87 -19.49
C ASP A 57 17.78 -18.94 -18.52
N ILE A 58 16.44 -19.02 -18.55
CA ILE A 58 15.52 -18.31 -17.65
C ILE A 58 15.01 -19.22 -16.52
N PHE A 59 15.27 -20.53 -16.59
CA PHE A 59 14.86 -21.53 -15.62
C PHE A 59 15.99 -21.90 -14.65
N TYR A 60 17.03 -21.07 -14.61
CA TYR A 60 18.20 -21.26 -13.76
C TYR A 60 17.88 -21.12 -12.27
N SER A 61 18.69 -21.75 -11.43
CA SER A 61 18.75 -21.48 -10.00
C SER A 61 20.19 -21.17 -9.60
N ARG A 62 20.46 -19.98 -9.04
CA ARG A 62 21.82 -19.66 -8.55
C ARG A 62 22.12 -20.48 -7.31
N LYS A 63 23.38 -20.92 -7.18
CA LYS A 63 23.87 -21.49 -5.93
C LYS A 63 23.97 -20.36 -4.90
N VAL A 64 23.04 -20.34 -3.94
CA VAL A 64 23.08 -19.42 -2.80
C VAL A 64 23.91 -20.08 -1.70
N ARG A 65 24.89 -19.36 -1.13
CA ARG A 65 25.82 -19.93 -0.15
C ARG A 65 25.17 -20.21 1.20
N ARG A 66 24.16 -19.42 1.55
CA ARG A 66 23.34 -19.55 2.74
C ARG A 66 21.89 -19.33 2.32
N TRP A 67 21.07 -20.35 2.48
CA TRP A 67 19.64 -20.32 2.16
C TRP A 67 18.93 -21.07 3.28
N GLU A 68 18.20 -20.34 4.10
CA GLU A 68 17.45 -20.90 5.24
C GLU A 68 15.94 -20.88 4.99
N LEU A 69 15.50 -20.28 3.88
CA LEU A 69 14.09 -20.06 3.56
C LEU A 69 13.51 -21.21 2.71
N GLY A 70 13.30 -22.37 3.35
CA GLY A 70 12.87 -23.61 2.68
C GLY A 70 14.03 -24.36 2.01
N ARG A 71 13.75 -25.42 1.24
CA ARG A 71 14.79 -26.26 0.62
C ARG A 71 15.40 -25.66 -0.64
N ASN A 72 14.63 -24.85 -1.36
CA ASN A 72 15.05 -24.21 -2.61
C ASN A 72 14.34 -22.84 -2.79
N PRO A 73 14.78 -22.01 -3.76
CA PRO A 73 14.16 -20.71 -4.03
C PRO A 73 12.66 -20.75 -4.33
N ILE A 74 12.17 -21.84 -4.93
CA ILE A 74 10.74 -22.01 -5.25
C ILE A 74 9.93 -22.19 -3.95
N GLU A 75 10.36 -23.09 -3.07
CA GLU A 75 9.75 -23.25 -1.75
C GLU A 75 9.80 -21.96 -0.95
N GLY A 76 10.90 -21.20 -1.06
CA GLY A 76 10.97 -19.91 -0.37
C GLY A 76 9.99 -18.88 -0.93
N GLY A 77 9.75 -18.86 -2.24
CA GLY A 77 8.73 -18.00 -2.83
C GLY A 77 7.33 -18.34 -2.32
N ILE A 78 7.01 -19.63 -2.21
CA ILE A 78 5.76 -20.09 -1.61
C ILE A 78 5.65 -19.64 -0.15
N LEU A 79 6.70 -19.81 0.66
CA LEU A 79 6.71 -19.39 2.07
C LEU A 79 6.52 -17.87 2.22
N LEU A 80 7.17 -17.06 1.38
CA LEU A 80 6.98 -15.61 1.38
C LEU A 80 5.57 -15.21 0.92
N GLY A 81 4.99 -15.95 -0.02
CA GLY A 81 3.60 -15.76 -0.47
C GLY A 81 2.60 -16.08 0.64
N ILE A 82 2.79 -17.20 1.35
CA ILE A 82 2.00 -17.58 2.52
C ILE A 82 2.13 -16.53 3.63
N PHE A 83 3.35 -16.03 3.88
CA PHE A 83 3.57 -14.94 4.83
C PHE A 83 2.78 -13.69 4.44
N HIS A 84 2.82 -13.27 3.17
CA HIS A 84 2.05 -12.14 2.67
C HIS A 84 0.55 -12.35 2.92
N ILE A 85 -0.01 -13.49 2.48
CA ILE A 85 -1.43 -13.80 2.69
C ILE A 85 -1.77 -13.82 4.17
N SER A 86 -0.90 -14.35 5.03
CA SER A 86 -1.15 -14.43 6.48
C SER A 86 -1.37 -13.05 7.10
N LEU A 87 -0.58 -12.04 6.69
CA LEU A 87 -0.79 -10.66 7.13
C LEU A 87 -2.13 -10.11 6.64
N TYR A 88 -2.50 -10.44 5.40
CA TYR A 88 -3.77 -10.03 4.82
C TYR A 88 -4.96 -10.65 5.56
N VAL A 89 -4.90 -11.94 5.86
CA VAL A 89 -5.92 -12.66 6.64
C VAL A 89 -6.02 -12.13 8.08
N ILE A 90 -4.89 -11.81 8.73
CA ILE A 90 -4.90 -11.19 10.07
C ILE A 90 -5.67 -9.86 10.05
N ILE A 91 -5.51 -9.07 8.99
CA ILE A 91 -6.25 -7.82 8.82
C ILE A 91 -7.74 -8.10 8.58
N GLY A 92 -8.09 -9.12 7.78
CA GLY A 92 -9.48 -9.55 7.66
C GLY A 92 -10.10 -9.97 8.99
N LEU A 93 -9.33 -10.61 9.89
CA LEU A 93 -9.80 -10.96 11.23
C LEU A 93 -10.05 -9.73 12.12
N LEU A 94 -9.28 -8.65 11.94
CA LEU A 94 -9.41 -7.42 12.71
C LEU A 94 -10.51 -6.49 12.18
N PHE A 95 -10.71 -6.45 10.86
CA PHE A 95 -11.57 -5.47 10.19
C PHE A 95 -12.80 -6.07 9.50
N GLY A 96 -12.88 -7.39 9.42
CA GLY A 96 -13.95 -8.12 8.74
C GLY A 96 -13.56 -8.61 7.34
N PHE A 97 -14.41 -9.49 6.81
CA PHE A 97 -14.26 -10.07 5.48
C PHE A 97 -15.44 -9.69 4.59
N GLY A 98 -15.12 -9.24 3.38
CA GLY A 98 -16.05 -9.05 2.29
C GLY A 98 -16.12 -10.28 1.39
N LYS A 99 -17.19 -10.38 0.60
CA LYS A 99 -17.29 -11.39 -0.46
C LYS A 99 -16.39 -11.01 -1.62
N ASN A 100 -15.72 -11.99 -2.20
CA ASN A 100 -14.95 -11.77 -3.42
C ASN A 100 -15.87 -11.25 -4.54
N PRO A 101 -15.51 -10.16 -5.24
CA PRO A 101 -16.29 -9.65 -6.38
C PRO A 101 -16.34 -10.64 -7.56
N TYR A 102 -15.39 -11.56 -7.64
CA TYR A 102 -15.41 -12.61 -8.66
C TYR A 102 -16.44 -13.69 -8.30
N VAL A 103 -17.26 -14.05 -9.28
CA VAL A 103 -18.21 -15.16 -9.13
C VAL A 103 -17.43 -16.46 -9.02
N ILE A 104 -17.67 -17.25 -7.98
CA ILE A 104 -17.03 -18.55 -7.77
C ILE A 104 -17.97 -19.66 -8.27
N THR A 105 -17.88 -19.95 -9.57
CA THR A 105 -18.47 -21.13 -10.21
C THR A 105 -17.34 -22.02 -10.75
N PRO A 106 -17.56 -23.33 -10.96
CA PRO A 106 -16.54 -24.18 -11.57
C PRO A 106 -16.00 -23.63 -12.91
N VAL A 107 -16.87 -23.03 -13.72
CA VAL A 107 -16.48 -22.44 -15.01
C VAL A 107 -15.63 -21.18 -14.82
N SER A 108 -16.05 -20.26 -13.96
CA SER A 108 -15.29 -19.03 -13.70
C SER A 108 -13.98 -19.30 -12.97
N LEU A 109 -13.87 -20.37 -12.19
CA LEU A 109 -12.60 -20.82 -11.61
C LEU A 109 -11.61 -21.26 -12.70
N VAL A 110 -12.05 -22.08 -13.66
CA VAL A 110 -11.20 -22.54 -14.77
C VAL A 110 -10.78 -21.36 -15.65
N LEU A 111 -11.72 -20.49 -16.00
CA LEU A 111 -11.45 -19.29 -16.79
C LEU A 111 -10.56 -18.29 -16.04
N GLY A 112 -10.78 -18.10 -14.73
CA GLY A 112 -9.94 -17.26 -13.90
C GLY A 112 -8.51 -17.79 -13.79
N LEU A 113 -8.36 -19.12 -13.67
CA LEU A 113 -7.04 -19.76 -13.65
C LEU A 113 -6.29 -19.59 -14.96
N SER A 114 -6.96 -19.73 -16.11
CA SER A 114 -6.31 -19.49 -17.40
C SER A 114 -5.86 -18.04 -17.55
N VAL A 115 -6.69 -17.07 -17.15
CA VAL A 115 -6.35 -15.64 -17.16
C VAL A 115 -5.19 -15.33 -16.21
N LEU A 116 -5.23 -15.84 -14.98
CA LEU A 116 -4.18 -15.64 -13.98
C LEU A 116 -2.84 -16.21 -14.48
N VAL A 117 -2.83 -17.49 -14.88
CA VAL A 117 -1.59 -18.17 -15.29
C VAL A 117 -0.98 -17.50 -16.52
N THR A 118 -1.79 -17.16 -17.53
CA THR A 118 -1.29 -16.49 -18.74
C THR A 118 -0.74 -15.10 -18.46
N ASN A 119 -1.36 -14.34 -17.54
CA ASN A 119 -0.86 -13.04 -17.10
C ASN A 119 0.51 -13.17 -16.43
N LEU A 120 0.61 -14.09 -15.48
CA LEU A 120 1.81 -14.27 -14.68
C LEU A 120 2.99 -14.78 -15.50
N LEU A 121 2.80 -15.84 -16.30
CA LEU A 121 3.91 -16.44 -17.04
C LEU A 121 4.62 -15.44 -17.98
N GLY A 122 3.86 -14.59 -18.69
CA GLY A 122 4.44 -13.59 -19.57
C GLY A 122 5.31 -12.57 -18.84
N ILE A 123 4.80 -12.02 -17.74
CA ILE A 123 5.50 -11.02 -16.92
C ILE A 123 6.72 -11.64 -16.23
N GLU A 124 6.59 -12.83 -15.65
CA GLU A 124 7.68 -13.52 -14.97
C GLU A 124 8.81 -13.95 -15.92
N ALA A 125 8.46 -14.40 -17.12
CA ALA A 125 9.43 -14.72 -18.17
C ALA A 125 10.19 -13.46 -18.60
N PHE A 126 9.46 -12.37 -18.90
CA PHE A 126 10.06 -11.08 -19.26
C PHE A 126 11.01 -10.58 -18.17
N ARG A 127 10.55 -10.56 -16.92
CA ARG A 127 11.31 -10.13 -15.75
C ARG A 127 12.60 -10.94 -15.62
N THR A 128 12.51 -12.26 -15.70
CA THR A 128 13.66 -13.14 -15.51
C THR A 128 14.68 -13.00 -16.62
N TYR A 129 14.23 -12.89 -17.87
CA TYR A 129 15.10 -12.62 -19.02
C TYR A 129 15.86 -11.29 -18.84
N MET A 130 15.15 -10.22 -18.48
CA MET A 130 15.74 -8.90 -18.26
C MET A 130 16.75 -8.91 -17.10
N VAL A 131 16.40 -9.56 -15.99
CA VAL A 131 17.29 -9.73 -14.84
C VAL A 131 18.57 -10.46 -15.25
N ARG A 132 18.45 -11.56 -16.00
CA ARG A 132 19.59 -12.37 -16.42
C ARG A 132 20.53 -11.62 -17.37
N ARG A 133 20.00 -10.74 -18.22
CA ARG A 133 20.76 -10.00 -19.22
C ARG A 133 21.36 -8.69 -18.71
N VAL A 134 20.62 -7.93 -17.91
CA VAL A 134 20.95 -6.53 -17.59
C VAL A 134 21.65 -6.40 -16.23
N VAL A 135 21.37 -7.29 -15.28
CA VAL A 135 21.89 -7.16 -13.92
C VAL A 135 23.38 -7.51 -13.87
N SER A 136 24.20 -6.49 -13.61
CA SER A 136 25.64 -6.62 -13.35
C SER A 136 25.98 -6.27 -11.89
N GLU A 137 27.15 -6.68 -11.40
CA GLU A 137 27.57 -6.33 -10.03
C GLU A 137 27.65 -4.81 -9.79
N LYS A 138 27.99 -4.02 -10.82
CA LYS A 138 28.17 -2.56 -10.71
C LYS A 138 26.85 -1.80 -10.74
N THR A 139 25.85 -2.34 -11.43
CA THR A 139 24.56 -1.69 -11.68
C THR A 139 23.40 -2.40 -10.97
N PHE A 140 23.70 -3.32 -10.05
CA PHE A 140 22.73 -4.25 -9.45
C PHE A 140 21.43 -3.57 -9.00
N THR A 141 21.51 -2.60 -8.09
CA THR A 141 20.33 -1.93 -7.53
C THR A 141 19.52 -1.22 -8.61
N LEU A 142 20.20 -0.48 -9.50
CA LEU A 142 19.53 0.23 -10.59
C LEU A 142 18.80 -0.75 -11.50
N CYS A 143 19.44 -1.84 -11.91
CA CYS A 143 18.85 -2.83 -12.80
C CYS A 143 17.65 -3.54 -12.17
N ILE A 144 17.73 -3.92 -10.88
CA ILE A 144 16.60 -4.54 -10.18
C ILE A 144 15.40 -3.58 -10.10
N VAL A 145 15.63 -2.32 -9.73
CA VAL A 145 14.55 -1.31 -9.65
C VAL A 145 13.95 -1.05 -11.03
N THR A 146 14.78 -0.88 -12.06
CA THR A 146 14.29 -0.65 -13.44
C THR A 146 13.47 -1.82 -13.94
N VAL A 147 13.92 -3.07 -13.74
CA VAL A 147 13.16 -4.25 -14.19
C VAL A 147 11.86 -4.39 -13.41
N ALA A 148 11.86 -4.09 -12.11
CA ALA A 148 10.64 -4.11 -11.31
C ALA A 148 9.61 -3.10 -11.83
N ILE A 149 10.03 -1.86 -12.13
CA ILE A 149 9.16 -0.81 -12.70
C ILE A 149 8.63 -1.23 -14.07
N LEU A 150 9.49 -1.75 -14.96
CA LEU A 150 9.06 -2.23 -16.28
C LEU A 150 8.02 -3.35 -16.16
N ALA A 151 8.19 -4.27 -15.22
CA ALA A 151 7.21 -5.33 -14.97
C ALA A 151 5.87 -4.78 -14.43
N VAL A 152 5.89 -3.72 -13.60
CA VAL A 152 4.66 -3.03 -13.16
C VAL A 152 3.97 -2.36 -14.33
N ILE A 153 4.72 -1.67 -15.20
CA ILE A 153 4.15 -1.02 -16.40
C ILE A 153 3.51 -2.06 -17.33
N LEU A 154 4.13 -3.23 -17.51
CA LEU A 154 3.55 -4.30 -18.33
C LEU A 154 2.30 -4.92 -17.71
N ARG A 155 2.18 -4.88 -16.38
CA ARG A 155 1.04 -5.40 -15.62
C ARG A 155 -0.12 -4.42 -15.59
N GLU A 156 0.13 -3.22 -15.06
CA GLU A 156 -0.88 -2.20 -14.72
C GLU A 156 -1.01 -1.09 -15.78
N GLY A 157 -0.18 -1.10 -16.82
CA GLY A 157 -0.10 0.00 -17.79
C GLY A 157 -1.41 0.33 -18.49
N LEU A 158 -2.34 -0.62 -18.58
CA LEU A 158 -3.67 -0.38 -19.15
C LEU A 158 -4.59 0.37 -18.20
N GLU A 159 -4.57 0.02 -16.91
CA GLU A 159 -5.40 0.66 -15.89
C GLU A 159 -4.95 2.11 -15.70
N ILE A 160 -3.63 2.33 -15.64
CA ILE A 160 -3.02 3.67 -15.57
C ILE A 160 -3.54 4.59 -16.68
N LEU A 161 -3.69 4.07 -17.91
CA LEU A 161 -4.15 4.85 -19.07
C LEU A 161 -5.66 5.14 -19.07
N SER A 162 -6.42 4.48 -18.20
CA SER A 162 -7.88 4.61 -18.09
C SER A 162 -8.32 5.50 -16.92
N ILE A 163 -7.40 5.87 -16.02
CA ILE A 163 -7.69 6.64 -14.82
C ILE A 163 -7.89 8.12 -15.15
N ASP A 164 -8.95 8.69 -14.58
CA ASP A 164 -9.18 10.13 -14.61
C ASP A 164 -8.37 10.79 -13.48
N PHE A 165 -7.23 11.36 -13.86
CA PHE A 165 -6.35 12.07 -12.92
C PHE A 165 -6.88 13.42 -12.46
N ASN A 166 -8.06 13.86 -12.95
CA ASN A 166 -8.69 15.08 -12.47
C ASN A 166 -9.38 14.89 -11.12
N ASP A 167 -9.75 13.66 -10.75
CA ASP A 167 -10.32 13.35 -9.44
C ASP A 167 -9.19 13.00 -8.44
N PRO A 168 -8.97 13.83 -7.40
CA PRO A 168 -7.95 13.57 -6.39
C PRO A 168 -8.15 12.27 -5.62
N LEU A 169 -9.40 11.90 -5.34
CA LEU A 169 -9.71 10.71 -4.55
C LEU A 169 -9.42 9.45 -5.35
N ILE A 170 -9.84 9.40 -6.63
CA ILE A 170 -9.55 8.28 -7.53
C ILE A 170 -8.03 8.14 -7.72
N THR A 171 -7.34 9.26 -7.92
CA THR A 171 -5.88 9.27 -8.08
C THR A 171 -5.16 8.75 -6.84
N MET A 172 -5.55 9.22 -5.64
CA MET A 172 -4.94 8.78 -4.39
C MET A 172 -5.23 7.31 -4.10
N LYS A 173 -6.47 6.86 -4.37
CA LYS A 173 -6.86 5.47 -4.20
C LYS A 173 -6.03 4.56 -5.10
N PHE A 174 -5.88 4.89 -6.39
CA PHE A 174 -5.05 4.11 -7.30
C PHE A 174 -3.58 4.07 -6.87
N ILE A 175 -2.99 5.22 -6.48
CA ILE A 175 -1.59 5.27 -6.07
C ILE A 175 -1.36 4.39 -4.83
N GLY A 176 -2.25 4.49 -3.84
CA GLY A 176 -2.14 3.76 -2.58
C GLY A 176 -2.46 2.27 -2.72
N GLU A 177 -3.59 1.94 -3.33
CA GLU A 177 -4.16 0.59 -3.31
C GLU A 177 -3.53 -0.33 -4.38
N ASP A 178 -3.13 0.25 -5.51
CA ASP A 178 -2.69 -0.52 -6.67
C ASP A 178 -1.21 -0.27 -6.99
N LEU A 179 -0.80 0.99 -7.20
CA LEU A 179 0.53 1.31 -7.75
C LEU A 179 1.67 1.00 -6.77
N ILE A 180 1.63 1.53 -5.55
CA ILE A 180 2.70 1.34 -4.56
C ILE A 180 2.85 -0.14 -4.16
N PRO A 181 1.76 -0.87 -3.83
CA PRO A 181 1.81 -2.31 -3.61
C PRO A 181 2.40 -3.08 -4.79
N SER A 182 1.98 -2.76 -6.01
CA SER A 182 2.50 -3.43 -7.22
C SER A 182 4.00 -3.22 -7.40
N ILE A 183 4.52 -2.03 -7.11
CA ILE A 183 5.97 -1.75 -7.15
C ILE A 183 6.72 -2.58 -6.12
N THR A 184 6.24 -2.64 -4.87
CA THR A 184 6.92 -3.39 -3.81
C THR A 184 6.87 -4.90 -4.04
N MET A 185 5.73 -5.42 -4.49
CA MET A 185 5.58 -6.80 -4.93
C MET A 185 6.51 -7.13 -6.10
N SER A 186 6.59 -6.24 -7.10
CA SER A 186 7.45 -6.43 -8.27
C SER A 186 8.94 -6.37 -7.92
N LEU A 187 9.35 -5.53 -6.96
CA LEU A 187 10.72 -5.50 -6.43
C LEU A 187 11.11 -6.83 -5.78
N LEU A 188 10.24 -7.38 -4.93
CA LEU A 188 10.44 -8.69 -4.31
C LEU A 188 10.52 -9.79 -5.36
N ALA A 189 9.56 -9.84 -6.29
CA ALA A 189 9.53 -10.84 -7.34
C ALA A 189 10.74 -10.73 -8.29
N THR A 190 11.25 -9.52 -8.56
CA THR A 190 12.47 -9.30 -9.37
C THR A 190 13.72 -9.81 -8.67
N TYR A 191 13.79 -9.68 -7.34
CA TYR A 191 14.88 -10.24 -6.55
C TYR A 191 14.80 -11.77 -6.46
N MET A 192 13.59 -12.31 -6.33
CA MET A 192 13.35 -13.76 -6.42
C MET A 192 13.75 -14.32 -7.78
N ALA A 193 13.43 -13.62 -8.87
CA ALA A 193 13.85 -13.98 -10.23
C ALA A 193 15.37 -13.95 -10.40
N PHE A 194 16.04 -13.00 -9.74
CA PHE A 194 17.50 -12.93 -9.73
C PHE A 194 18.13 -14.14 -9.04
N ILE A 195 17.54 -14.64 -7.96
CA ILE A 195 18.06 -15.77 -7.19
C ILE A 195 17.79 -17.11 -7.90
N GLY A 196 16.52 -17.37 -8.21
CA GLY A 196 16.04 -18.70 -8.60
C GLY A 196 15.32 -18.77 -9.93
N GLY A 197 15.50 -17.75 -10.79
CA GLY A 197 14.89 -17.72 -12.11
C GLY A 197 13.36 -17.58 -12.07
N MET A 198 12.72 -17.95 -13.19
CA MET A 198 11.30 -17.68 -13.41
C MET A 198 10.39 -18.37 -12.38
N PHE A 199 10.66 -19.63 -12.06
CA PHE A 199 9.81 -20.37 -11.12
C PHE A 199 9.89 -19.86 -9.69
N SER A 200 11.04 -19.30 -9.30
CA SER A 200 11.24 -18.66 -8.00
C SER A 200 10.32 -17.45 -7.85
N SER A 201 10.33 -16.51 -8.80
CA SER A 201 9.42 -15.35 -8.75
C SER A 201 7.95 -15.73 -8.95
N PHE A 202 7.67 -16.63 -9.90
CA PHE A 202 6.33 -17.14 -10.16
C PHE A 202 5.71 -17.78 -8.91
N SER A 203 6.47 -18.57 -8.15
CA SER A 203 5.97 -19.26 -6.96
C SER A 203 5.50 -18.32 -5.85
N TYR A 204 6.09 -17.12 -5.74
CA TYR A 204 5.62 -16.08 -4.84
C TYR A 204 4.35 -15.41 -5.36
N VAL A 205 4.37 -14.95 -6.61
CA VAL A 205 3.27 -14.15 -7.18
C VAL A 205 1.99 -14.97 -7.34
N VAL A 206 2.10 -16.22 -7.78
CA VAL A 206 0.93 -17.10 -7.97
C VAL A 206 0.20 -17.38 -6.66
N VAL A 207 0.92 -17.44 -5.54
CA VAL A 207 0.33 -17.66 -4.22
C VAL A 207 -0.49 -16.43 -3.84
N VAL A 208 0.10 -15.23 -3.93
CA VAL A 208 -0.58 -13.99 -3.52
C VAL A 208 -1.77 -13.67 -4.44
N GLU A 209 -1.58 -13.66 -5.75
CA GLU A 209 -2.67 -13.34 -6.68
C GLU A 209 -3.71 -14.46 -6.75
N GLY A 210 -3.28 -15.72 -6.62
CA GLY A 210 -4.21 -16.84 -6.54
C GLY A 210 -5.16 -16.70 -5.35
N PHE A 211 -4.68 -16.20 -4.21
CA PHE A 211 -5.55 -15.90 -3.07
C PHE A 211 -6.60 -14.84 -3.41
N GLU A 212 -6.21 -13.72 -4.04
CA GLU A 212 -7.14 -12.66 -4.43
C GLU A 212 -8.20 -13.13 -5.44
N TRP A 213 -7.81 -13.97 -6.41
CA TRP A 213 -8.71 -14.48 -7.45
C TRP A 213 -9.64 -15.59 -6.98
N PHE A 214 -9.19 -16.46 -6.07
CA PHE A 214 -9.89 -17.70 -5.74
C PHE A 214 -10.43 -17.78 -4.31
N SER A 215 -9.98 -16.92 -3.41
CA SER A 215 -10.53 -16.90 -2.05
C SER A 215 -11.97 -16.38 -2.08
N PRO A 216 -12.98 -17.09 -1.52
CA PRO A 216 -14.35 -16.60 -1.44
C PRO A 216 -14.51 -15.36 -0.55
N LEU A 217 -13.58 -15.19 0.39
CA LEU A 217 -13.58 -14.13 1.38
C LEU A 217 -12.28 -13.37 1.28
N LEU A 218 -12.38 -12.05 1.14
CA LEU A 218 -11.23 -11.14 1.13
C LEU A 218 -11.35 -10.17 2.31
N PRO A 219 -10.23 -9.77 2.92
CA PRO A 219 -10.23 -8.69 3.90
C PRO A 219 -10.89 -7.43 3.32
N ASP A 220 -11.80 -6.82 4.07
CA ASP A 220 -12.52 -5.60 3.64
C ASP A 220 -12.28 -4.41 4.59
N PRO A 221 -11.02 -4.06 4.92
CA PRO A 221 -10.73 -2.82 5.61
C PRO A 221 -10.90 -1.62 4.65
N ASN A 222 -10.80 -0.41 5.18
CA ASN A 222 -10.72 0.77 4.31
C ASN A 222 -9.51 0.67 3.35
N TRP A 223 -9.62 1.32 2.19
CA TRP A 223 -8.60 1.26 1.14
C TRP A 223 -7.21 1.72 1.61
N MET A 224 -7.14 2.65 2.58
CA MET A 224 -5.88 3.12 3.16
C MET A 224 -5.16 2.00 3.91
N ILE A 225 -5.83 1.29 4.82
CA ILE A 225 -5.28 0.15 5.54
C ILE A 225 -4.87 -0.95 4.56
N LEU A 226 -5.71 -1.19 3.54
CA LEU A 226 -5.39 -2.14 2.47
C LEU A 226 -4.07 -1.79 1.77
N SER A 227 -3.91 -0.51 1.39
CA SER A 227 -2.70 0.04 0.77
C SER A 227 -1.46 -0.21 1.62
N PHE A 228 -1.55 0.06 2.92
CA PHE A 228 -0.44 -0.15 3.86
C PHE A 228 -0.04 -1.61 3.94
N ILE A 229 -1.00 -2.52 4.08
CA ILE A 229 -0.72 -3.94 4.28
C ILE A 229 -0.18 -4.57 3.01
N LYS A 230 -0.81 -4.28 1.86
CA LYS A 230 -0.34 -4.74 0.55
C LYS A 230 1.07 -4.22 0.21
N THR A 231 1.48 -3.09 0.80
CA THR A 231 2.84 -2.54 0.66
C THR A 231 3.84 -3.13 1.65
N ILE A 232 3.48 -3.23 2.93
CA ILE A 232 4.38 -3.66 4.00
C ILE A 232 4.73 -5.15 3.87
N ALA A 233 3.75 -5.99 3.52
CA ALA A 233 3.96 -7.43 3.40
C ALA A 233 5.10 -7.80 2.42
N PRO A 234 5.12 -7.35 1.15
CA PRO A 234 6.23 -7.61 0.24
C PRO A 234 7.53 -6.91 0.65
N VAL A 235 7.48 -5.74 1.30
CA VAL A 235 8.68 -5.05 1.81
C VAL A 235 9.37 -5.87 2.90
N VAL A 236 8.61 -6.36 3.89
CA VAL A 236 9.14 -7.20 4.97
C VAL A 236 9.65 -8.52 4.40
N ALA A 237 8.90 -9.15 3.50
CA ALA A 237 9.34 -10.36 2.81
C ALA A 237 10.65 -10.15 2.02
N PHE A 238 10.80 -9.01 1.34
CA PHE A 238 12.03 -8.62 0.66
C PHE A 238 13.21 -8.42 1.62
N MET A 239 12.98 -7.79 2.78
CA MET A 239 14.01 -7.63 3.80
C MET A 239 14.46 -8.97 4.39
N VAL A 240 13.51 -9.86 4.71
CA VAL A 240 13.81 -11.22 5.19
C VAL A 240 14.63 -11.97 4.15
N LEU A 241 14.18 -11.97 2.90
CA LEU A 241 14.87 -12.63 1.79
C LEU A 241 16.30 -12.10 1.63
N GLN A 242 16.50 -10.77 1.63
CA GLN A 242 17.83 -10.17 1.57
C GLN A 242 18.73 -10.58 2.73
N SER A 243 18.18 -10.71 3.94
CA SER A 243 18.95 -11.09 5.13
C SER A 243 19.45 -12.53 5.08
N GLU A 244 18.65 -13.42 4.49
CA GLU A 244 18.99 -14.84 4.35
C GLU A 244 19.92 -15.09 3.15
N THR A 245 19.80 -14.29 2.09
CA THR A 245 20.56 -14.53 0.86
C THR A 245 21.96 -13.90 0.91
N VAL A 246 22.96 -14.71 1.29
CA VAL A 246 24.36 -14.37 1.01
C VAL A 246 24.72 -14.87 -0.38
N ILE A 247 24.46 -14.03 -1.38
CA ILE A 247 24.87 -14.28 -2.76
C ILE A 247 26.39 -14.04 -2.84
N THR A 248 27.11 -14.92 -3.53
CA THR A 248 28.56 -14.85 -3.77
C THR A 248 28.92 -13.63 -4.62
N LEU A 249 28.75 -12.41 -4.11
CA LEU A 249 29.27 -11.18 -4.70
C LEU A 249 30.73 -11.03 -4.30
N SER A 250 31.57 -10.59 -5.24
CA SER A 250 33.03 -10.45 -5.08
C SER A 250 33.45 -9.82 -3.73
N HIS A 251 34.55 -10.30 -3.13
CA HIS A 251 35.10 -9.87 -1.84
C HIS A 251 35.26 -8.34 -1.67
N ARG A 252 35.37 -7.58 -2.76
CA ARG A 252 35.44 -6.10 -2.73
C ARG A 252 34.10 -5.45 -2.39
N THR A 253 33.00 -5.99 -2.90
CA THR A 253 31.63 -5.52 -2.64
C THR A 253 31.24 -5.76 -1.18
N ARG A 254 31.72 -6.87 -0.60
CA ARG A 254 31.64 -7.19 0.84
C ARG A 254 32.17 -6.06 1.72
N ARG A 255 33.29 -5.44 1.36
CA ARG A 255 33.94 -4.41 2.18
C ARG A 255 33.19 -3.07 2.13
N LYS A 256 32.62 -2.71 0.97
CA LYS A 256 31.78 -1.50 0.81
C LYS A 256 30.38 -1.67 1.41
N MET A 257 29.72 -2.82 1.21
CA MET A 257 28.39 -3.06 1.80
C MET A 257 28.47 -3.23 3.32
N LYS A 258 29.46 -3.97 3.85
CA LYS A 258 29.64 -4.14 5.30
C LYS A 258 30.10 -2.85 6.01
N ALA A 259 30.78 -1.94 5.30
CA ALA A 259 31.10 -0.60 5.81
C ALA A 259 29.88 0.34 5.80
N ARG A 260 28.88 0.12 4.93
CA ARG A 260 27.65 0.92 4.83
C ARG A 260 26.47 0.33 5.62
N HIS A 261 26.49 -0.97 5.89
CA HIS A 261 25.57 -1.74 6.72
C HIS A 261 26.41 -2.54 7.73
N GLY A 262 27.03 -1.83 8.65
CA GLY A 262 27.73 -2.46 9.78
C GLY A 262 26.72 -3.24 10.62
N GLY A 263 26.59 -4.54 10.37
CA GLY A 263 26.03 -5.54 11.28
C GLY A 263 24.67 -5.26 11.93
N LYS A 264 23.84 -4.36 11.39
CA LYS A 264 22.50 -4.13 11.94
C LYS A 264 21.63 -5.31 11.55
N SER A 265 21.18 -6.06 12.56
CA SER A 265 20.28 -7.18 12.38
C SER A 265 18.98 -6.70 11.69
N PRO A 266 18.34 -7.57 10.89
CA PRO A 266 17.13 -7.21 10.14
C PRO A 266 15.97 -6.76 11.05
N TYR A 267 16.02 -7.11 12.34
CA TYR A 267 15.08 -6.68 13.38
C TYR A 267 14.90 -5.17 13.47
N GLY A 268 15.94 -4.36 13.20
CA GLY A 268 15.81 -2.89 13.24
C GLY A 268 14.90 -2.33 12.15
N TRP A 269 14.92 -2.95 10.96
CA TRP A 269 14.07 -2.55 9.85
C TRP A 269 12.65 -3.09 10.01
N ILE A 270 12.50 -4.33 10.48
CA ILE A 270 11.20 -4.92 10.85
C ILE A 270 10.53 -4.06 11.92
N ALA A 271 11.26 -3.67 12.97
CA ALA A 271 10.77 -2.77 14.01
C ALA A 271 10.38 -1.39 13.45
N SER A 272 11.12 -0.88 12.47
CA SER A 272 10.81 0.39 11.80
C SER A 272 9.54 0.29 10.93
N SER A 273 9.34 -0.82 10.22
CA SER A 273 8.11 -1.09 9.45
C SER A 273 6.89 -1.27 10.36
N ILE A 274 7.04 -1.98 11.48
CA ILE A 274 5.99 -2.10 12.51
C ILE A 274 5.70 -0.75 13.15
N ALA A 275 6.73 0.02 13.51
CA ALA A 275 6.55 1.37 14.07
C ALA A 275 5.84 2.29 13.08
N CYS A 276 6.18 2.24 11.80
CA CYS A 276 5.49 3.00 10.75
C CYS A 276 4.00 2.60 10.67
N LEU A 277 3.70 1.30 10.67
CA LEU A 277 2.32 0.81 10.70
C LEU A 277 1.56 1.31 11.95
N VAL A 278 2.17 1.24 13.13
CA VAL A 278 1.57 1.71 14.38
C VAL A 278 1.33 3.23 14.34
N ILE A 279 2.28 4.02 13.85
CA ILE A 279 2.14 5.47 13.70
C ILE A 279 0.96 5.80 12.78
N VAL A 280 0.85 5.10 11.65
CA VAL A 280 -0.25 5.28 10.71
C VAL A 280 -1.59 4.93 11.35
N LEU A 281 -1.70 3.77 12.01
CA LEU A 281 -2.91 3.35 12.70
C LEU A 281 -3.31 4.35 13.81
N PHE A 282 -2.32 4.90 14.51
CA PHE A 282 -2.51 5.96 15.51
C PHE A 282 -3.02 7.26 14.89
N SER A 283 -2.47 7.70 13.75
CA SER A 283 -2.93 8.90 13.05
C SER A 283 -4.40 8.85 12.63
N PHE A 284 -4.95 7.64 12.40
CA PHE A 284 -6.35 7.45 12.02
C PHE A 284 -7.29 7.18 13.20
N GLY A 285 -6.83 7.29 14.45
CA GLY A 285 -7.70 7.13 15.62
C GLY A 285 -8.08 5.69 15.96
N TYR A 286 -7.38 4.70 15.41
CA TYR A 286 -7.76 3.30 15.56
C TYR A 286 -7.63 2.80 17.01
N PHE A 287 -6.74 3.41 17.80
CA PHE A 287 -6.63 3.14 19.24
C PHE A 287 -7.65 3.92 20.08
N GLY A 288 -8.66 4.53 19.45
CA GLY A 288 -9.58 5.50 20.06
C GLY A 288 -8.95 6.87 20.31
N VAL A 289 -7.63 6.99 20.10
CA VAL A 289 -6.85 8.22 20.29
C VAL A 289 -6.35 8.71 18.94
N HIS A 290 -6.63 9.96 18.57
CA HIS A 290 -6.24 10.55 17.28
C HIS A 290 -5.63 11.95 17.44
N PRO A 291 -4.71 12.34 16.53
CA PRO A 291 -4.27 13.72 16.40
C PRO A 291 -5.29 14.57 15.62
N LEU A 292 -5.44 15.84 16.01
CA LEU A 292 -6.22 16.86 15.28
C LEU A 292 -5.41 18.15 15.20
N VAL A 293 -5.39 18.79 14.03
CA VAL A 293 -4.70 20.08 13.82
C VAL A 293 -5.65 21.22 14.19
N ILE A 294 -5.16 22.19 14.96
CA ILE A 294 -5.90 23.41 15.29
C ILE A 294 -5.80 24.39 14.12
N CYS A 295 -6.95 24.67 13.51
CA CYS A 295 -7.06 25.52 12.32
C CYS A 295 -7.68 26.90 12.60
N SER A 296 -8.16 27.16 13.82
CA SER A 296 -8.81 28.41 14.23
C SER A 296 -8.17 28.99 15.49
N GLY A 297 -8.23 30.32 15.63
CA GLY A 297 -7.73 31.03 16.82
C GLY A 297 -8.72 31.10 17.98
N SER A 298 -9.83 30.35 17.95
CA SER A 298 -10.88 30.41 19.00
C SER A 298 -10.41 29.91 20.37
N MET A 299 -9.31 29.15 20.41
CA MET A 299 -8.73 28.58 21.62
C MET A 299 -7.46 29.32 22.07
N GLU A 300 -7.13 30.46 21.48
CA GLU A 300 -6.02 31.30 21.94
C GLU A 300 -6.32 31.89 23.34
N PRO A 301 -5.32 32.04 24.22
CA PRO A 301 -3.90 31.72 24.03
C PRO A 301 -3.53 30.26 24.37
N THR A 302 -4.49 29.40 24.74
CA THR A 302 -4.19 28.04 25.19
C THR A 302 -3.75 27.11 24.06
N LEU A 303 -4.40 27.21 22.90
CA LEU A 303 -4.05 26.48 21.68
C LEU A 303 -3.89 27.48 20.55
N GLU A 304 -2.74 27.44 19.88
CA GLU A 304 -2.44 28.31 18.74
C GLU A 304 -2.76 27.60 17.41
N VAL A 305 -3.01 28.39 16.37
CA VAL A 305 -3.15 27.85 15.01
C VAL A 305 -1.88 27.13 14.58
N GLY A 306 -2.05 25.89 14.10
CA GLY A 306 -0.95 25.01 13.71
C GLY A 306 -0.41 24.12 14.83
N ASP A 307 -1.01 24.15 16.02
CA ASP A 307 -0.80 23.12 17.04
C ASP A 307 -1.49 21.81 16.65
N VAL A 308 -0.93 20.69 17.10
CA VAL A 308 -1.58 19.37 17.02
C VAL A 308 -2.00 18.95 18.41
N VAL A 309 -3.29 18.68 18.60
CA VAL A 309 -3.82 18.12 19.84
C VAL A 309 -4.05 16.63 19.69
N ILE A 310 -3.74 15.86 20.74
CA ILE A 310 -4.08 14.44 20.81
C ILE A 310 -5.37 14.30 21.61
N ILE A 311 -6.37 13.67 21.00
CA ILE A 311 -7.72 13.53 21.52
C ILE A 311 -7.91 12.07 21.90
N ALA A 312 -8.40 11.82 23.11
CA ALA A 312 -8.68 10.49 23.64
C ALA A 312 -10.16 10.35 24.00
N PRO A 313 -10.73 9.13 23.91
CA PRO A 313 -12.12 8.92 24.26
C PRO A 313 -12.26 9.09 25.78
N VAL A 314 -13.30 9.81 26.21
CA VAL A 314 -13.55 10.11 27.62
C VAL A 314 -14.98 9.70 27.96
N LYS A 315 -15.17 9.11 29.14
CA LYS A 315 -16.53 8.85 29.62
C LYS A 315 -17.18 10.17 30.01
N VAL A 316 -18.47 10.29 29.71
CA VAL A 316 -19.28 11.50 29.98
C VAL A 316 -19.14 11.96 31.43
N ASP A 317 -19.14 11.02 32.39
CA ASP A 317 -19.06 11.30 33.82
C ASP A 317 -17.67 11.77 34.29
N GLU A 318 -16.64 11.59 33.47
CA GLU A 318 -15.27 11.99 33.76
C GLU A 318 -14.95 13.40 33.24
N ILE A 319 -15.83 13.97 32.41
CA ILE A 319 -15.68 15.31 31.84
C ILE A 319 -15.97 16.35 32.92
N LYS A 320 -15.04 17.30 33.08
CA LYS A 320 -15.13 18.36 34.09
C LYS A 320 -15.13 19.74 33.45
N VAL A 321 -15.70 20.70 34.18
CA VAL A 321 -15.52 22.13 33.86
C VAL A 321 -14.02 22.44 33.80
N GLY A 322 -13.60 23.08 32.71
CA GLY A 322 -12.20 23.38 32.41
C GLY A 322 -11.54 22.43 31.41
N ASP A 323 -12.12 21.26 31.13
CA ASP A 323 -11.58 20.33 30.14
C ASP A 323 -11.74 20.87 28.72
N ILE A 324 -10.78 20.58 27.84
CA ILE A 324 -10.89 20.89 26.40
C ILE A 324 -11.37 19.62 25.68
N VAL A 325 -12.49 19.73 24.97
CA VAL A 325 -13.15 18.60 24.32
C VAL A 325 -13.32 18.87 22.83
N GLU A 326 -13.22 17.80 22.05
CA GLU A 326 -13.67 17.78 20.66
C GLU A 326 -15.13 17.29 20.62
N TYR A 327 -15.99 18.04 19.94
CA TYR A 327 -17.37 17.65 19.71
C TYR A 327 -17.82 17.95 18.27
N ARG A 328 -18.83 17.22 17.82
CA ARG A 328 -19.44 17.40 16.49
C ARG A 328 -20.66 18.30 16.57
N SER A 329 -20.63 19.41 15.84
CA SER A 329 -21.79 20.28 15.60
C SER A 329 -22.14 20.27 14.13
N THR A 330 -23.38 19.89 13.79
CA THR A 330 -23.93 19.71 12.42
C THR A 330 -23.00 18.92 11.48
N ASN A 331 -21.97 19.55 10.91
CA ASN A 331 -20.98 18.93 10.02
C ASN A 331 -19.52 19.37 10.30
N MET A 332 -19.25 19.99 11.44
CA MET A 332 -17.90 20.45 11.82
C MET A 332 -17.46 19.83 13.13
N SER A 333 -16.16 19.51 13.20
CA SER A 333 -15.51 19.15 14.46
C SER A 333 -14.99 20.43 15.12
N ILE A 334 -15.38 20.66 16.37
CA ILE A 334 -15.05 21.87 17.13
C ILE A 334 -14.30 21.46 18.39
N VAL A 335 -13.22 22.18 18.70
CA VAL A 335 -12.42 21.98 19.91
C VAL A 335 -12.58 23.19 20.81
N HIS A 336 -13.33 23.07 21.90
CA HIS A 336 -13.56 24.15 22.87
C HIS A 336 -13.47 23.67 24.32
N ARG A 337 -13.37 24.61 25.26
CA ARG A 337 -13.33 24.32 26.69
C ARG A 337 -14.73 24.17 27.26
N VAL A 338 -14.95 23.17 28.10
CA VAL A 338 -16.16 23.00 28.90
C VAL A 338 -16.23 24.13 29.92
N HIS A 339 -17.14 25.07 29.72
CA HIS A 339 -17.36 26.21 30.57
C HIS A 339 -18.34 25.91 31.71
N ASN A 340 -19.38 25.11 31.45
CA ASN A 340 -20.36 24.71 32.45
C ASN A 340 -20.99 23.36 32.10
N ILE A 341 -21.51 22.64 33.11
CA ILE A 341 -22.21 21.37 32.96
C ILE A 341 -23.60 21.51 33.60
N ARG A 342 -24.64 21.36 32.79
CA ARG A 342 -26.05 21.47 33.23
C ARG A 342 -26.68 20.09 33.28
N LYS A 343 -27.49 19.85 34.29
CA LYS A 343 -28.38 18.68 34.35
C LYS A 343 -29.78 19.12 33.98
N VAL A 344 -30.39 18.48 32.99
CA VAL A 344 -31.68 18.83 32.41
C VAL A 344 -32.66 17.65 32.55
N GLY A 345 -33.95 17.96 32.68
CA GLY A 345 -35.05 17.00 32.87
C GLY A 345 -35.47 16.80 34.34
N SER A 346 -36.73 16.37 34.56
CA SER A 346 -37.40 16.31 35.89
C SER A 346 -36.73 15.38 36.92
N HIS A 347 -35.77 14.56 36.49
CA HIS A 347 -34.99 13.66 37.36
C HIS A 347 -33.46 13.80 37.14
N GLY A 348 -32.99 14.80 36.39
CA GLY A 348 -31.55 15.08 36.20
C GLY A 348 -30.77 14.05 35.37
N TYR A 349 -31.44 13.29 34.49
CA TYR A 349 -30.84 12.22 33.69
C TYR A 349 -30.17 12.67 32.39
N GLN A 350 -30.35 13.92 31.95
CA GLN A 350 -29.67 14.44 30.75
C GLN A 350 -28.61 15.46 31.16
N VAL A 351 -27.38 15.25 30.71
CA VAL A 351 -26.25 16.16 30.95
C VAL A 351 -26.03 16.95 29.67
N GLU A 352 -25.93 18.27 29.78
CA GLU A 352 -25.58 19.19 28.71
C GLU A 352 -24.29 19.91 29.06
N PHE A 353 -23.38 19.99 28.09
CA PHE A 353 -22.11 20.69 28.23
C PHE A 353 -22.21 22.06 27.54
N ILE A 354 -21.96 23.13 28.30
CA ILE A 354 -21.81 24.46 27.74
C ILE A 354 -20.33 24.66 27.42
N THR A 355 -19.98 24.73 26.15
CA THR A 355 -18.61 24.92 25.69
C THR A 355 -18.35 26.38 25.35
N LYS A 356 -17.08 26.78 25.39
CA LYS A 356 -16.63 28.12 25.05
C LYS A 356 -15.19 28.06 24.54
N GLY A 357 -14.92 28.71 23.41
CA GLY A 357 -13.55 28.98 22.97
C GLY A 357 -12.85 29.95 23.92
N ASP A 358 -11.58 29.70 24.26
CA ASP A 358 -10.83 30.53 25.22
C ASP A 358 -10.72 32.00 24.78
N ALA A 359 -10.68 32.26 23.46
CA ALA A 359 -10.63 33.59 22.87
C ALA A 359 -12.02 34.22 22.66
N ASN A 360 -13.11 33.46 22.84
CA ASN A 360 -14.46 33.96 22.60
C ASN A 360 -14.95 34.76 23.83
N ASP A 361 -15.76 35.80 23.64
CA ASP A 361 -16.35 36.56 24.75
C ASP A 361 -17.54 35.84 25.39
N ILE A 362 -18.34 35.16 24.56
CA ILE A 362 -19.61 34.53 24.93
C ILE A 362 -19.47 33.00 24.76
N PRO A 363 -20.14 32.17 25.59
CA PRO A 363 -20.24 30.72 25.36
C PRO A 363 -20.85 30.38 24.00
N ASP A 364 -20.59 29.16 23.53
CA ASP A 364 -21.19 28.64 22.30
C ASP A 364 -22.72 28.62 22.43
N PRO A 365 -23.47 28.96 21.36
CA PRO A 365 -24.91 29.19 21.44
C PRO A 365 -25.71 27.91 21.72
N ASP A 366 -25.23 26.76 21.22
CA ASP A 366 -25.90 25.47 21.37
C ASP A 366 -25.20 24.62 22.45
N PRO A 367 -25.95 24.05 23.41
CA PRO A 367 -25.39 23.09 24.35
C PRO A 367 -24.94 21.82 23.61
N VAL A 368 -23.83 21.24 24.06
CA VAL A 368 -23.27 20.01 23.51
C VAL A 368 -23.82 18.83 24.30
N HIS A 369 -24.45 17.89 23.60
CA HIS A 369 -24.94 16.64 24.18
C HIS A 369 -23.82 15.60 24.30
N PRO A 370 -23.92 14.64 25.23
CA PRO A 370 -22.86 13.65 25.48
C PRO A 370 -22.48 12.84 24.23
N ASP A 371 -23.47 12.53 23.41
CA ASP A 371 -23.38 11.78 22.15
C ASP A 371 -22.70 12.59 21.02
N GLN A 372 -22.54 13.90 21.19
CA GLN A 372 -21.75 14.74 20.28
C GLN A 372 -20.27 14.80 20.64
N ILE A 373 -19.89 14.39 21.86
CA ILE A 373 -18.51 14.44 22.32
C ILE A 373 -17.72 13.30 21.68
N VAL A 374 -16.67 13.67 20.96
CA VAL A 374 -15.74 12.72 20.34
C VAL A 374 -14.67 12.30 21.34
N GLY A 375 -14.13 13.26 22.10
CA GLY A 375 -13.10 12.99 23.08
C GLY A 375 -12.57 14.23 23.79
N LYS A 376 -11.59 14.02 24.65
CA LYS A 376 -10.89 15.04 25.43
C LYS A 376 -9.46 15.20 24.95
N VAL A 377 -8.99 16.45 24.90
CA VAL A 377 -7.58 16.75 24.62
C VAL A 377 -6.72 16.31 25.81
N ILE A 378 -5.76 15.43 25.54
CA ILE A 378 -4.83 14.89 26.55
C ILE A 378 -3.39 15.37 26.38
N LEU A 379 -3.03 15.84 25.18
CA LEU A 379 -1.69 16.33 24.87
C LEU A 379 -1.77 17.41 23.79
N VAL A 380 -0.90 18.41 23.90
CA VAL A 380 -0.72 19.47 22.89
C VAL A 380 0.72 19.40 22.40
N ILE A 381 0.90 19.37 21.08
CA ILE A 381 2.20 19.36 20.44
C ILE A 381 2.30 20.64 19.59
N PRO A 382 3.07 21.64 20.05
CA PRO A 382 3.08 22.94 19.41
C PRO A 382 3.65 22.90 17.99
N LYS A 383 3.09 23.72 17.10
CA LYS A 383 3.65 24.09 15.77
C LYS A 383 3.85 22.98 14.73
N ILE A 384 3.61 21.69 15.04
CA ILE A 384 3.80 20.60 14.07
C ILE A 384 2.74 20.61 12.96
N GLY A 385 1.53 21.11 13.25
CA GLY A 385 0.41 21.17 12.32
C GLY A 385 0.67 22.08 11.12
N TRP A 386 1.62 23.02 11.22
CA TRP A 386 2.05 23.86 10.10
C TRP A 386 2.55 23.07 8.89
N ILE A 387 3.10 21.87 9.08
CA ILE A 387 3.51 20.99 7.97
C ILE A 387 2.28 20.56 7.15
N SER A 388 1.20 20.17 7.83
CA SER A 388 -0.06 19.78 7.20
C SER A 388 -0.74 20.97 6.52
N LEU A 389 -0.79 22.12 7.20
CA LEU A 389 -1.42 23.34 6.65
C LEU A 389 -0.65 23.87 5.42
N PHE A 390 0.68 23.79 5.43
CA PHE A 390 1.50 24.21 4.30
C PHE A 390 1.34 23.29 3.10
N THR A 391 1.31 21.98 3.32
CA THR A 391 1.10 20.99 2.23
C THR A 391 -0.28 21.12 1.62
N GLU A 392 -1.33 21.34 2.42
CA GLU A 392 -2.67 21.64 1.92
C GLU A 392 -2.71 22.93 1.09
N LYS A 393 -2.09 24.01 1.59
CA LYS A 393 -2.01 25.29 0.88
C LYS A 393 -1.26 25.17 -0.44
N LEU A 394 -0.15 24.44 -0.45
CA LEU A 394 0.63 24.17 -1.66
C LEU A 394 -0.19 23.37 -2.67
N TYR A 395 -0.90 22.32 -2.20
CA TYR A 395 -1.75 21.49 -3.04
C TYR A 395 -2.90 22.30 -3.69
N ARG A 396 -3.62 23.10 -2.90
CA ARG A 396 -4.68 23.99 -3.42
C ARG A 396 -4.14 25.01 -4.43
N GLY A 397 -2.92 25.51 -4.20
CA GLY A 397 -2.24 26.42 -5.14
C GLY A 397 -1.90 25.77 -6.49
N ILE A 398 -1.55 24.48 -6.50
CA ILE A 398 -1.27 23.72 -7.72
C ILE A 398 -2.58 23.39 -8.48
N MET A 399 -3.66 23.09 -7.76
CA MET A 399 -4.96 22.73 -8.33
C MET A 399 -5.78 23.93 -8.81
N GLY A 400 -5.30 25.17 -8.60
CA GLY A 400 -5.98 26.38 -9.07
C GLY A 400 -7.32 26.67 -8.38
N THR A 401 -7.65 25.97 -7.30
CA THR A 401 -8.88 26.21 -6.52
C THR A 401 -8.61 27.31 -5.50
N SER A 402 -8.80 28.58 -5.91
CA SER A 402 -8.98 29.69 -4.98
C SER A 402 -10.40 29.65 -4.41
N ALA A 403 -10.52 29.92 -3.11
CA ALA A 403 -11.77 30.01 -2.37
C ALA A 403 -12.75 31.03 -2.96
#